data_AF-A0A954QNQ4-F1
#
_entry.id   AF-A0A954QNQ4-F1
#
_cell.length_a   1.000
_cell.length_b   1.000
_cell.length_c   1.000
_cell.angle_alpha   90.00
_cell.angle_beta   90.00
_cell.angle_gamma   90.00
#
_symmetry.space_group_name_H-M   'P 1'
#
loop_
_entity.id
_entity.type
_entity.pdbx_description
1 polymer ?
#
loop_
_entity_poly.entity_id
_entity_poly.type
_entity_poly.pdbx_seq_one_letter_code
_entity_poly.pdbx_strand_id
1 'polypeptide(L)'
;LVYDRVDIPAVVKDDYLYRNLDTAGTELLFRFGGLNPGKYNVTLFLGRTSDANGQYGKIWVESDVNGGGEPDSENTGNFAGFDPEEGAENPDGNPVTLSVDIAAGQYLWYGHMEDNSGGISGIIIRQTEGGGLQGDFDANGVLDQLDIEALSAAARGGAHPTKYDVTGDGKVDAADRETWIRDLRKTYYGDSNNDGVFDSSDFVAVFMIGEYEDGIAGNSTWAEGDWSGDGDFDSSDFVAAFSDGGFEAGPRAAVSAVPEPSSLAMLATGMLLLVRRRRR
;
A
#
# COMPACT_ATOMS: atom_id res chain seq x y z
N LEU A 1 15.23 -21.93 4.71
CA LEU A 1 16.37 -21.08 4.24
C LEU A 1 15.79 -19.70 4.07
N VAL A 2 16.47 -18.69 4.60
CA VAL A 2 15.89 -17.34 4.68
C VAL A 2 16.21 -16.55 3.42
N TYR A 3 15.19 -16.15 2.67
CA TYR A 3 15.30 -15.23 1.53
C TYR A 3 14.83 -13.86 1.95
N ASP A 4 15.71 -12.88 1.86
CA ASP A 4 15.41 -11.49 2.21
C ASP A 4 14.64 -11.34 3.55
N ARG A 5 15.10 -12.09 4.56
CA ARG A 5 14.54 -12.15 5.93
C ARG A 5 13.23 -12.93 6.10
N VAL A 6 12.72 -13.56 5.05
CA VAL A 6 11.55 -14.46 5.10
C VAL A 6 12.02 -15.91 5.05
N ASP A 7 11.57 -16.76 5.98
CA ASP A 7 11.84 -18.19 5.90
C ASP A 7 10.90 -18.83 4.87
N ILE A 8 11.48 -19.42 3.83
CA ILE A 8 10.73 -20.02 2.73
C ILE A 8 10.78 -21.56 2.86
N PRO A 9 9.64 -22.21 3.16
CA PRO A 9 9.56 -23.66 3.21
C PRO A 9 9.89 -24.29 1.86
N ALA A 10 10.51 -25.47 1.87
CA ALA A 10 10.88 -26.19 0.65
C ALA A 10 9.70 -26.40 -0.31
N VAL A 11 8.49 -26.68 0.22
CA VAL A 11 7.28 -26.87 -0.60
C VAL A 11 6.91 -25.63 -1.40
N VAL A 12 7.18 -24.42 -0.89
CA VAL A 12 6.90 -23.17 -1.59
C VAL A 12 7.91 -22.95 -2.73
N LYS A 13 9.15 -23.42 -2.56
CA LYS A 13 10.18 -23.34 -3.60
C LYS A 13 9.93 -24.30 -4.77
N ASP A 14 9.15 -25.35 -4.54
CA ASP A 14 8.81 -26.37 -5.55
C ASP A 14 7.38 -26.19 -6.12
N ASP A 15 6.62 -25.23 -5.58
CA ASP A 15 5.36 -24.77 -6.16
C ASP A 15 5.64 -23.65 -7.16
N TYR A 16 4.84 -23.52 -8.22
CA TYR A 16 5.11 -22.56 -9.30
C TYR A 16 3.84 -22.00 -9.92
N LEU A 17 3.88 -20.68 -10.12
CA LEU A 17 2.92 -19.96 -10.95
C LEU A 17 3.21 -20.30 -12.41
N TYR A 18 2.21 -20.91 -13.06
CA TYR A 18 2.32 -21.34 -14.46
C TYR A 18 1.21 -20.72 -15.30
N ARG A 19 1.56 -20.24 -16.50
CA ARG A 19 0.59 -19.79 -17.50
C ARG A 19 0.26 -20.93 -18.46
N ASN A 20 -1.02 -21.25 -18.63
CA ASN A 20 -1.44 -22.11 -19.73
C ASN A 20 -1.10 -21.44 -21.07
N LEU A 21 -0.27 -22.11 -21.87
CA LEU A 21 0.47 -21.56 -23.03
C LEU A 21 1.63 -20.64 -22.62
N ASP A 22 2.54 -21.18 -21.81
CA ASP A 22 3.93 -20.75 -21.69
C ASP A 22 4.62 -20.94 -23.05
N THR A 23 4.84 -19.83 -23.76
CA THR A 23 5.46 -19.84 -25.10
C THR A 23 6.77 -19.09 -25.00
N ALA A 24 7.86 -19.75 -25.39
CA ALA A 24 9.19 -19.15 -25.36
C ALA A 24 9.23 -17.80 -26.10
N GLY A 25 9.85 -16.80 -25.47
CA GLY A 25 9.95 -15.44 -26.01
C GLY A 25 8.68 -14.60 -25.86
N THR A 26 7.72 -15.06 -25.06
CA THR A 26 6.60 -14.24 -24.56
C THR A 26 6.82 -13.88 -23.10
N GLU A 27 5.96 -13.04 -22.54
CA GLU A 27 6.08 -12.60 -21.16
C GLU A 27 4.76 -12.69 -20.40
N LEU A 28 4.87 -12.85 -19.09
CA LEU A 28 3.77 -12.65 -18.15
C LEU A 28 4.08 -11.42 -17.28
N LEU A 29 3.21 -10.43 -17.36
CA LEU A 29 3.40 -9.13 -16.71
C LEU A 29 2.60 -9.04 -15.41
N PHE A 30 3.28 -8.67 -14.33
CA PHE A 30 2.69 -8.31 -13.06
C PHE A 30 2.90 -6.82 -12.80
N ARG A 31 1.87 -6.19 -12.24
CA ARG A 31 1.92 -4.82 -11.74
C ARG A 31 1.48 -4.78 -10.29
N PHE A 32 2.33 -4.20 -9.45
CA PHE A 32 2.05 -3.97 -8.04
C PHE A 32 1.88 -2.47 -7.83
N GLY A 33 0.70 -2.07 -7.36
CA GLY A 33 0.36 -0.67 -7.08
C GLY A 33 -0.06 -0.48 -5.63
N GLY A 34 -0.20 0.78 -5.21
CA GLY A 34 -0.49 1.12 -3.82
C GLY A 34 0.69 0.88 -2.88
N LEU A 35 1.91 0.77 -3.42
CA LEU A 35 3.13 0.72 -2.62
C LEU A 35 3.45 2.12 -2.12
N ASN A 36 3.81 2.22 -0.85
CA ASN A 36 4.29 3.48 -0.29
C ASN A 36 5.59 3.91 -0.98
N PRO A 37 5.87 5.21 -1.08
CA PRO A 37 7.17 5.68 -1.52
C PRO A 37 8.28 5.04 -0.68
N GLY A 38 9.41 4.73 -1.30
CA GLY A 38 10.58 4.23 -0.61
C GLY A 38 11.37 3.22 -1.44
N LYS A 39 12.40 2.67 -0.81
CA LYS A 39 13.22 1.59 -1.36
C LYS A 39 12.65 0.25 -1.01
N TYR A 40 12.69 -0.65 -1.97
CA TYR A 40 12.22 -2.01 -1.83
C TYR A 40 13.30 -2.98 -2.29
N ASN A 41 13.46 -4.07 -1.56
CA ASN A 41 14.04 -5.30 -2.09
C ASN A 41 12.94 -6.11 -2.77
N VAL A 42 13.19 -6.52 -4.01
CA VAL A 42 12.34 -7.41 -4.77
C VAL A 42 13.13 -8.69 -5.02
N THR A 43 12.74 -9.76 -4.33
CA THR A 43 13.42 -11.05 -4.39
C THR A 43 12.58 -12.05 -5.17
N LEU A 44 13.14 -12.58 -6.26
CA LEU A 44 12.54 -13.65 -7.06
C LEU A 44 13.24 -14.97 -6.74
N PHE A 45 12.49 -16.06 -6.76
CA PHE A 45 13.05 -17.39 -6.57
C PHE A 45 12.21 -18.46 -7.26
N LEU A 46 12.88 -19.50 -7.71
CA LEU A 46 12.32 -20.75 -8.18
C LEU A 46 13.24 -21.90 -7.74
N GLY A 47 12.69 -22.89 -7.03
CA GLY A 47 13.47 -24.03 -6.54
C GLY A 47 13.60 -25.17 -7.54
N ARG A 48 12.95 -25.09 -8.70
CA ARG A 48 13.00 -26.12 -9.73
C ARG A 48 14.41 -26.27 -10.30
N THR A 49 14.90 -27.50 -10.33
CA THR A 49 16.20 -27.88 -10.91
C THR A 49 16.11 -28.58 -12.26
N SER A 50 14.89 -28.96 -12.69
CA SER A 50 14.67 -29.68 -13.96
C SER A 50 14.64 -28.78 -15.19
N ASP A 51 14.74 -27.46 -14.99
CA ASP A 51 14.71 -26.48 -16.05
C ASP A 51 16.11 -26.19 -16.56
N ALA A 52 16.44 -26.68 -17.76
CA ALA A 52 17.78 -26.55 -18.31
C ALA A 52 18.11 -25.14 -18.86
N ASN A 53 17.12 -24.25 -18.97
CA ASN A 53 17.33 -22.93 -19.56
C ASN A 53 17.61 -21.85 -18.50
N GLY A 54 17.39 -22.14 -17.21
CA GLY A 54 17.33 -21.12 -16.16
C GLY A 54 16.03 -20.31 -16.25
N GLN A 55 15.83 -19.38 -15.32
CA GLN A 55 14.64 -18.53 -15.31
C GLN A 55 14.98 -17.07 -15.05
N TYR A 56 14.42 -16.19 -15.88
CA TYR A 56 14.80 -14.79 -15.97
C TYR A 56 13.58 -13.87 -16.00
N GLY A 57 13.82 -12.59 -15.76
CA GLY A 57 12.78 -11.59 -15.82
C GLY A 57 13.30 -10.18 -15.82
N LYS A 58 12.34 -9.26 -15.78
CA LYS A 58 12.56 -7.82 -15.82
C LYS A 58 11.85 -7.20 -14.63
N ILE A 59 12.56 -6.39 -13.85
CA ILE A 59 11.99 -5.58 -12.77
C ILE A 59 12.22 -4.11 -13.10
N TRP A 60 11.17 -3.29 -13.01
CA TRP A 60 11.28 -1.85 -13.18
C TRP A 60 10.18 -1.11 -12.43
N VAL A 61 10.31 0.21 -12.36
CA VAL A 61 9.35 1.10 -11.71
C VAL A 61 8.88 2.13 -12.73
N GLU A 62 7.57 2.33 -12.83
CA GLU A 62 6.96 3.24 -13.82
C GLU A 62 5.63 3.80 -13.32
N SER A 63 5.25 4.99 -13.80
CA SER A 63 3.99 5.66 -13.42
C SER A 63 2.81 5.34 -14.35
N ASP A 64 3.07 4.78 -15.54
CA ASP A 64 2.02 4.38 -16.48
C ASP A 64 1.37 3.06 -16.02
N VAL A 65 0.06 3.14 -15.77
CA VAL A 65 -0.79 2.00 -15.39
C VAL A 65 -0.86 0.93 -16.49
N ASN A 66 -0.67 1.30 -17.76
CA ASN A 66 -0.77 0.36 -18.89
C ASN A 66 0.54 -0.34 -19.24
N GLY A 67 1.62 -0.03 -18.53
CA GLY A 67 2.95 -0.55 -18.82
C GLY A 67 3.69 0.35 -19.80
N GLY A 68 4.86 0.82 -19.35
CA GLY A 68 5.83 1.61 -20.08
C GLY A 68 7.20 1.43 -19.42
N GLY A 69 8.27 1.96 -20.02
CA GLY A 69 9.61 1.95 -19.39
C GLY A 69 10.21 0.55 -19.17
N GLU A 70 9.65 -0.47 -19.81
CA GLU A 70 10.13 -1.84 -19.69
C GLU A 70 11.57 -1.96 -20.22
N PRO A 71 12.48 -2.63 -19.48
CA PRO A 71 13.83 -2.91 -19.96
C PRO A 71 13.85 -3.77 -21.23
N ASP A 72 14.75 -3.44 -22.18
CA ASP A 72 14.92 -4.23 -23.41
C ASP A 72 15.43 -5.67 -23.16
N SER A 73 16.13 -5.87 -22.05
CA SER A 73 16.74 -7.14 -21.64
C SER A 73 16.37 -7.47 -20.20
N GLU A 74 16.45 -8.76 -19.85
CA GLU A 74 16.36 -9.21 -18.46
C GLU A 74 17.36 -8.48 -17.56
N ASN A 75 16.99 -8.25 -16.31
CA ASN A 75 17.85 -7.63 -15.30
C ASN A 75 17.86 -8.37 -13.97
N THR A 76 17.24 -9.55 -13.89
CA THR A 76 17.15 -10.32 -12.65
C THR A 76 18.34 -11.27 -12.48
N GLY A 77 18.98 -11.66 -13.59
CA GLY A 77 19.77 -12.88 -13.65
C GLY A 77 18.91 -14.13 -13.46
N ASN A 78 19.56 -15.28 -13.44
CA ASN A 78 18.89 -16.57 -13.26
C ASN A 78 18.45 -16.78 -11.81
N PHE A 79 17.14 -16.96 -11.58
CA PHE A 79 16.60 -17.25 -10.25
C PHE A 79 16.10 -18.70 -10.05
N ALA A 80 16.32 -19.57 -11.03
CA ALA A 80 16.00 -20.99 -10.95
C ALA A 80 16.97 -21.76 -10.06
N GLY A 81 16.55 -22.94 -9.60
CA GLY A 81 17.41 -23.88 -8.89
C GLY A 81 18.44 -24.54 -9.79
N PHE A 82 18.31 -24.44 -11.12
CA PHE A 82 19.31 -24.91 -12.07
C PHE A 82 20.12 -23.75 -12.62
N ASP A 83 21.45 -23.85 -12.57
CA ASP A 83 22.36 -22.93 -13.25
C ASP A 83 22.76 -23.51 -14.63
N PRO A 84 22.33 -22.89 -15.75
CA PRO A 84 22.66 -23.38 -17.09
C PRO A 84 24.12 -23.14 -17.50
N GLU A 85 24.82 -22.20 -16.86
CA GLU A 85 26.23 -21.91 -17.13
C GLU A 85 27.16 -22.90 -16.41
N GLU A 86 26.84 -23.23 -15.16
CA GLU A 86 27.65 -24.14 -14.35
C GLU A 86 27.17 -25.61 -14.40
N GLY A 87 25.93 -25.85 -14.84
CA GLY A 87 25.28 -27.17 -14.81
C GLY A 87 24.98 -27.65 -13.39
N ALA A 88 24.91 -26.73 -12.42
CA ALA A 88 24.74 -27.03 -11.01
C ALA A 88 23.25 -27.05 -10.63
N GLU A 89 22.82 -28.09 -9.92
CA GLU A 89 21.49 -28.19 -9.33
C GLU A 89 21.53 -27.74 -7.87
N ASN A 90 20.66 -26.79 -7.54
CA ASN A 90 20.45 -26.26 -6.21
C ASN A 90 18.95 -26.34 -5.84
N PRO A 91 18.51 -27.44 -5.19
CA PRO A 91 17.14 -27.61 -4.72
C PRO A 91 16.71 -26.56 -3.69
N ASP A 92 17.67 -25.86 -3.10
CA ASP A 92 17.44 -24.72 -2.23
C ASP A 92 17.18 -23.42 -3.00
N GLY A 93 17.09 -23.45 -4.33
CA GLY A 93 16.82 -22.31 -5.22
C GLY A 93 17.98 -21.30 -5.34
N ASN A 94 17.94 -20.45 -6.36
CA ASN A 94 18.89 -19.34 -6.53
C ASN A 94 18.19 -17.98 -6.38
N PRO A 95 17.83 -17.55 -5.16
CA PRO A 95 17.07 -16.32 -4.98
C PRO A 95 17.89 -15.10 -5.45
N VAL A 96 17.34 -14.32 -6.37
CA VAL A 96 17.93 -13.06 -6.84
C VAL A 96 17.18 -11.90 -6.22
N THR A 97 17.89 -10.85 -5.79
CA THR A 97 17.28 -9.67 -5.16
C THR A 97 17.73 -8.40 -5.86
N LEU A 98 16.76 -7.60 -6.31
CA LEU A 98 17.00 -6.28 -6.87
C LEU A 98 16.44 -5.22 -5.92
N SER A 99 17.20 -4.14 -5.73
CA SER A 99 16.72 -2.96 -4.99
C SER A 99 16.16 -1.93 -5.96
N VAL A 100 14.97 -1.41 -5.66
CA VAL A 100 14.27 -0.39 -6.45
C VAL A 100 13.81 0.76 -5.58
N ASP A 101 13.87 1.98 -6.10
CA ASP A 101 13.25 3.16 -5.51
C ASP A 101 11.87 3.37 -6.15
N ILE A 102 10.83 3.50 -5.32
CA ILE A 102 9.44 3.73 -5.75
C ILE A 102 9.01 5.09 -5.21
N ALA A 103 8.50 5.97 -6.07
CA ALA A 103 7.88 7.24 -5.67
C ALA A 103 6.36 7.11 -5.56
N ALA A 104 5.71 8.13 -4.97
CA ALA A 104 4.26 8.16 -4.80
C ALA A 104 3.53 8.00 -6.14
N GLY A 105 2.55 7.11 -6.19
CA GLY A 105 1.76 6.82 -7.39
C GLY A 105 2.47 6.00 -8.46
N GLN A 106 3.72 5.57 -8.24
CA GLN A 106 4.41 4.66 -9.14
C GLN A 106 4.04 3.20 -8.89
N TYR A 107 4.25 2.38 -9.91
CA TYR A 107 4.01 0.95 -9.88
C TYR A 107 5.34 0.20 -9.95
N LEU A 108 5.45 -0.87 -9.18
CA LEU A 108 6.48 -1.89 -9.41
C LEU A 108 5.97 -2.86 -10.47
N TRP A 109 6.78 -3.09 -11.48
CA TRP A 109 6.50 -4.03 -12.55
C TRP A 109 7.46 -5.21 -12.50
N TYR A 110 6.93 -6.40 -12.79
CA TYR A 110 7.70 -7.61 -13.00
C TYR A 110 7.23 -8.28 -14.29
N GLY A 111 8.14 -8.46 -15.23
CA GLY A 111 7.94 -9.25 -16.44
C GLY A 111 8.67 -10.58 -16.31
N HIS A 112 7.93 -11.67 -16.25
CA HIS A 112 8.50 -13.01 -16.32
C HIS A 112 8.75 -13.39 -17.78
N MET A 113 9.97 -13.82 -18.11
CA MET A 113 10.32 -14.24 -19.47
C MET A 113 10.04 -15.72 -19.65
N GLU A 114 8.96 -16.03 -20.37
CA GLU A 114 8.51 -17.40 -20.63
C GLU A 114 9.50 -18.11 -21.57
N ASP A 115 9.79 -19.37 -21.28
CA ASP A 115 10.80 -20.18 -21.97
C ASP A 115 10.30 -21.58 -22.37
N ASN A 116 9.00 -21.86 -22.21
CA ASN A 116 8.32 -23.13 -22.46
C ASN A 116 8.66 -24.23 -21.45
N SER A 117 9.18 -23.88 -20.28
CA SER A 117 9.51 -24.82 -19.20
C SER A 117 8.73 -24.54 -17.91
N GLY A 118 8.44 -23.28 -17.58
CA GLY A 118 7.51 -22.91 -16.50
C GLY A 118 7.87 -21.59 -15.84
N GLY A 119 7.13 -21.22 -14.78
CA GLY A 119 7.22 -19.88 -14.17
C GLY A 119 7.88 -19.80 -12.79
N ILE A 120 7.66 -18.67 -12.11
CA ILE A 120 8.24 -18.38 -10.79
C ILE A 120 7.63 -19.21 -9.67
N SER A 121 8.41 -19.53 -8.63
CA SER A 121 7.85 -20.05 -7.37
C SER A 121 7.31 -18.96 -6.47
N GLY A 122 8.00 -17.83 -6.42
CA GLY A 122 7.53 -16.72 -5.62
C GLY A 122 8.32 -15.43 -5.82
N ILE A 123 7.71 -14.36 -5.29
CA ILE A 123 8.26 -13.02 -5.23
C ILE A 123 8.09 -12.49 -3.80
N ILE A 124 9.13 -11.87 -3.25
CA ILE A 124 9.09 -11.10 -2.00
C ILE A 124 9.29 -9.64 -2.38
N ILE A 125 8.37 -8.77 -1.97
CA ILE A 125 8.48 -7.32 -2.14
C ILE A 125 8.55 -6.73 -0.73
N ARG A 126 9.72 -6.31 -0.30
CA ARG A 126 9.96 -5.84 1.08
C ARG A 126 10.57 -4.45 1.07
N GLN A 127 9.89 -3.49 1.68
CA GLN A 127 10.44 -2.14 1.86
C GLN A 127 11.69 -2.19 2.75
N THR A 128 12.74 -1.48 2.36
CA THR A 128 14.04 -1.42 3.04
C THR A 128 14.39 -0.03 3.53
N GLU A 129 13.93 1.03 2.87
CA GLU A 129 14.10 2.43 3.28
C GLU A 129 12.89 3.25 2.80
N GLY A 130 12.64 4.45 3.36
CA GLY A 130 11.80 5.44 2.68
C GLY A 130 10.34 5.63 3.15
N GLY A 131 10.03 5.29 4.40
CA GLY A 131 8.89 5.88 5.12
C GLY A 131 7.97 4.81 5.70
N GLY A 132 7.72 4.88 7.01
CA GLY A 132 6.61 4.16 7.65
C GLY A 132 5.31 4.43 6.89
N LEU A 133 4.26 3.66 7.19
CA LEU A 133 2.94 3.92 6.61
C LEU A 133 2.66 5.43 6.68
N GLN A 134 2.16 6.06 5.61
CA GLN A 134 1.79 7.48 5.74
C GLN A 134 0.81 7.58 6.91
N GLY A 135 1.11 8.44 7.89
CA GLY A 135 0.35 8.52 9.14
C GLY A 135 0.91 7.69 10.31
N ASP A 136 1.89 6.81 10.10
CA ASP A 136 2.60 6.06 11.16
C ASP A 136 3.76 6.96 11.64
N PHE A 137 3.51 7.69 12.72
CA PHE A 137 4.37 8.75 13.22
C PHE A 137 5.38 8.26 14.25
N ASP A 138 5.19 7.06 14.81
CA ASP A 138 6.14 6.39 15.70
C ASP A 138 7.02 5.35 14.98
N ALA A 139 6.75 5.09 13.70
CA ALA A 139 7.44 4.17 12.80
C ALA A 139 7.39 2.71 13.26
N ASN A 140 6.31 2.32 13.94
CA ASN A 140 6.10 0.94 14.40
C ASN A 140 5.52 0.03 13.30
N GLY A 141 5.15 0.59 12.14
CA GLY A 141 4.61 -0.14 11.00
C GLY A 141 3.10 -0.40 11.07
N VAL A 142 2.40 0.20 12.01
CA VAL A 142 0.95 0.10 12.24
C VAL A 142 0.37 1.51 12.28
N LEU A 143 -0.84 1.69 11.75
CA LEU A 143 -1.63 2.89 11.98
C LEU A 143 -2.54 2.64 13.17
N ASP A 144 -2.22 3.21 14.32
CA ASP A 144 -2.97 2.97 15.55
C ASP A 144 -3.29 4.26 16.31
N GLN A 145 -3.78 4.09 17.54
CA GLN A 145 -4.23 5.19 18.37
C GLN A 145 -3.10 6.18 18.72
N LEU A 146 -1.87 5.70 18.87
CA LEU A 146 -0.71 6.54 19.21
C LEU A 146 -0.42 7.55 18.09
N ASP A 147 -0.69 7.17 16.85
CA ASP A 147 -0.52 8.04 15.69
C ASP A 147 -1.53 9.18 15.67
N ILE A 148 -2.83 8.88 15.81
CA ILE A 148 -3.88 9.90 15.79
C ILE A 148 -3.79 10.80 17.03
N GLU A 149 -3.34 10.29 18.17
CA GLU A 149 -3.02 11.09 19.34
C GLU A 149 -1.87 12.06 19.06
N ALA A 150 -0.78 11.57 18.48
CA ALA A 150 0.37 12.38 18.12
C ALA A 150 0.01 13.48 17.12
N LEU A 151 -0.83 13.16 16.13
CA LEU A 151 -1.35 14.11 15.16
C LEU A 151 -2.27 15.15 15.80
N SER A 152 -3.19 14.72 16.67
CA SER A 152 -4.11 15.62 17.38
C SER A 152 -3.35 16.59 18.28
N ALA A 153 -2.36 16.09 19.03
CA ALA A 153 -1.49 16.92 19.85
C ALA A 153 -0.69 17.94 19.01
N ALA A 154 -0.18 17.54 17.84
CA ALA A 154 0.53 18.44 16.93
C ALA A 154 -0.39 19.55 16.38
N ALA A 155 -1.61 19.18 15.95
CA ALA A 155 -2.61 20.12 15.47
C ALA A 155 -3.02 21.15 16.55
N ARG A 156 -3.24 20.70 17.79
CA ARG A 156 -3.52 21.58 18.94
C ARG A 156 -2.35 22.52 19.27
N GLY A 157 -1.12 22.01 19.16
CA GLY A 157 0.09 22.76 19.46
C GLY A 157 0.36 23.93 18.51
N GLY A 158 -0.27 23.96 17.33
CA GLY A 158 -0.14 25.02 16.33
C GLY A 158 1.22 25.06 15.61
N ALA A 159 2.10 24.11 15.89
CA ALA A 159 3.31 23.88 15.11
C ALA A 159 2.95 23.01 13.90
N HIS A 160 3.65 23.19 12.78
CA HIS A 160 3.43 22.39 11.57
C HIS A 160 4.67 21.57 11.18
N PRO A 161 5.07 20.56 11.99
CA PRO A 161 6.11 19.63 11.56
C PRO A 161 5.66 18.87 10.32
N THR A 162 6.53 18.84 9.30
CA THR A 162 6.24 18.17 8.02
C THR A 162 5.90 16.70 8.15
N LYS A 163 6.29 16.04 9.26
CA LYS A 163 5.94 14.64 9.50
C LYS A 163 4.45 14.43 9.79
N TYR A 164 3.73 15.45 10.27
CA TYR A 164 2.31 15.38 10.60
C TYR A 164 1.41 16.02 9.53
N ASP A 165 2.00 16.70 8.55
CA ASP A 165 1.31 17.29 7.39
C ASP A 165 1.07 16.18 6.36
N VAL A 166 0.01 15.39 6.56
CA VAL A 166 -0.33 14.27 5.68
C VAL A 166 -1.07 14.73 4.43
N THR A 167 -1.67 15.92 4.46
CA THR A 167 -2.33 16.55 3.31
C THR A 167 -1.34 17.21 2.36
N GLY A 168 -0.15 17.58 2.85
CA GLY A 168 0.91 18.26 2.10
C GLY A 168 0.62 19.74 1.85
N ASP A 169 -0.26 20.37 2.63
CA ASP A 169 -0.67 21.76 2.43
C ASP A 169 0.19 22.77 3.22
N GLY A 170 1.18 22.27 3.97
CA GLY A 170 2.08 23.04 4.81
C GLY A 170 1.52 23.36 6.19
N LYS A 171 0.37 22.79 6.56
CA LYS A 171 -0.25 22.90 7.88
C LYS A 171 -0.39 21.53 8.52
N VAL A 172 -0.72 21.57 9.81
CA VAL A 172 -1.07 20.40 10.62
C VAL A 172 -2.34 20.79 11.31
N ASP A 173 -3.49 20.37 10.77
CA ASP A 173 -4.81 20.78 11.22
C ASP A 173 -5.87 19.68 11.07
N ALA A 174 -7.15 20.08 11.12
CA ALA A 174 -8.27 19.14 11.03
C ALA A 174 -8.30 18.37 9.70
N ALA A 175 -7.79 18.94 8.60
CA ALA A 175 -7.73 18.27 7.31
C ALA A 175 -6.76 17.07 7.34
N ASP A 176 -5.65 17.20 8.07
CA ASP A 176 -4.70 16.11 8.28
C ASP A 176 -5.32 14.98 9.10
N ARG A 177 -6.05 15.33 10.17
CA ARG A 177 -6.79 14.35 10.98
C ARG A 177 -7.85 13.62 10.16
N GLU A 178 -8.62 14.35 9.35
CA GLU A 178 -9.64 13.77 8.48
C GLU A 178 -9.01 12.77 7.48
N THR A 179 -7.91 13.17 6.84
CA THR A 179 -7.15 12.32 5.91
C THR A 179 -6.62 11.07 6.61
N TRP A 180 -6.05 11.23 7.81
CA TRP A 180 -5.55 10.10 8.59
C TRP A 180 -6.65 9.10 8.92
N ILE A 181 -7.80 9.57 9.42
CA ILE A 181 -8.91 8.72 9.85
C ILE A 181 -9.57 8.03 8.65
N ARG A 182 -9.92 8.80 7.62
CA ARG A 182 -10.77 8.32 6.51
C ARG A 182 -9.99 7.59 5.42
N ASP A 183 -8.81 8.09 5.07
CA ASP A 183 -8.08 7.63 3.88
C ASP A 183 -6.93 6.69 4.24
N LEU A 184 -6.17 7.00 5.30
CA LEU A 184 -5.01 6.22 5.72
C LEU A 184 -5.43 5.02 6.58
N ARG A 185 -6.04 5.27 7.74
CA ARG A 185 -6.50 4.24 8.68
C ARG A 185 -7.79 3.55 8.24
N LYS A 186 -8.61 4.23 7.43
CA LYS A 186 -9.93 3.77 6.96
C LYS A 186 -10.83 3.32 8.12
N THR A 187 -10.90 4.18 9.13
CA THR A 187 -11.84 4.01 10.24
C THR A 187 -12.85 5.16 10.27
N TYR A 188 -13.54 5.33 11.39
CA TYR A 188 -14.51 6.38 11.65
C TYR A 188 -14.09 7.19 12.86
N TYR A 189 -14.55 8.43 12.90
CA TYR A 189 -14.63 9.14 14.17
C TYR A 189 -15.56 8.36 15.10
N GLY A 190 -15.13 8.10 16.34
CA GLY A 190 -15.90 7.29 17.29
C GLY A 190 -15.37 5.88 17.52
N ASP A 191 -14.49 5.35 16.66
CA ASP A 191 -13.86 4.02 16.82
C ASP A 191 -12.79 4.07 17.93
N SER A 192 -13.24 4.05 19.19
CA SER A 192 -12.38 4.15 20.37
C SER A 192 -11.64 2.86 20.69
N ASN A 193 -12.17 1.71 20.29
CA ASN A 193 -11.52 0.42 20.55
C ASN A 193 -10.54 -0.01 19.41
N ASN A 194 -10.49 0.78 18.32
CA ASN A 194 -9.63 0.63 17.15
C ASN A 194 -9.86 -0.69 16.37
N ASP A 195 -11.07 -1.24 16.40
CA ASP A 195 -11.44 -2.45 15.66
C ASP A 195 -11.90 -2.17 14.22
N GLY A 196 -11.97 -0.89 13.83
CA GLY A 196 -12.33 -0.43 12.49
C GLY A 196 -13.83 -0.23 12.28
N VAL A 197 -14.66 -0.37 13.31
CA VAL A 197 -16.08 0.01 13.28
C VAL A 197 -16.36 1.09 14.32
N PHE A 198 -17.43 1.85 14.11
CA PHE A 198 -17.97 2.73 15.14
C PHE A 198 -19.35 2.21 15.54
N ASP A 199 -19.46 1.62 16.73
CA ASP A 199 -20.68 1.00 17.23
C ASP A 199 -20.85 1.15 18.75
N SER A 200 -21.87 0.49 19.30
CA SER A 200 -22.15 0.58 20.75
C SER A 200 -21.01 0.13 21.67
N SER A 201 -20.07 -0.69 21.19
CA SER A 201 -18.92 -1.16 21.97
C SER A 201 -17.90 -0.04 22.23
N ASP A 202 -17.79 0.92 21.32
CA ASP A 202 -16.95 2.12 21.52
C ASP A 202 -17.49 2.99 22.64
N PHE A 203 -18.82 3.17 22.70
CA PHE A 203 -19.44 3.89 23.82
C PHE A 203 -19.20 3.19 25.15
N VAL A 204 -19.23 1.86 25.18
CA VAL A 204 -18.89 1.11 26.39
C VAL A 204 -17.44 1.39 26.80
N ALA A 205 -16.51 1.43 25.85
CA ALA A 205 -15.11 1.72 26.13
C ALA A 205 -14.93 3.10 26.80
N VAL A 206 -15.43 4.18 26.17
CA VAL A 206 -15.24 5.56 26.68
C VAL A 206 -16.00 5.83 27.99
N PHE A 207 -17.23 5.32 28.13
CA PHE A 207 -18.01 5.56 29.35
C PHE A 207 -17.53 4.73 30.55
N MET A 208 -16.76 3.66 30.34
CA MET A 208 -16.08 2.96 31.44
C MET A 208 -14.94 3.77 32.04
N ILE A 209 -14.32 4.66 31.26
CA ILE A 209 -13.23 5.54 31.70
C ILE A 209 -13.80 6.71 32.51
N GLY A 210 -14.91 7.30 32.04
CA GLY A 210 -15.70 8.25 32.82
C GLY A 210 -15.25 9.71 32.73
N GLU A 211 -14.66 10.12 31.60
CA GLU A 211 -14.19 11.49 31.37
C GLU A 211 -15.23 12.41 30.70
N TYR A 212 -16.37 11.87 30.27
CA TYR A 212 -17.42 12.66 29.63
C TYR A 212 -17.88 13.83 30.51
N GLU A 213 -17.62 15.06 30.05
CA GLU A 213 -18.02 16.29 30.73
C GLU A 213 -17.55 16.33 32.21
N ASP A 214 -16.36 15.80 32.50
CA ASP A 214 -15.82 15.72 33.87
C ASP A 214 -15.25 17.06 34.39
N GLY A 215 -15.01 18.01 33.48
CA GLY A 215 -14.49 19.35 33.76
C GLY A 215 -12.98 19.39 34.02
N ILE A 216 -12.24 18.33 33.70
CA ILE A 216 -10.79 18.28 33.67
C ILE A 216 -10.37 18.59 32.24
N ALA A 217 -9.46 19.56 32.06
CA ALA A 217 -9.02 19.96 30.73
C ALA A 217 -7.81 19.13 30.28
N GLY A 218 -7.85 18.62 29.05
CA GLY A 218 -6.75 17.95 28.37
C GLY A 218 -6.43 16.55 28.91
N ASN A 219 -7.38 15.86 29.54
CA ASN A 219 -7.16 14.51 30.08
C ASN A 219 -7.62 13.37 29.17
N SER A 220 -8.27 13.65 28.04
CA SER A 220 -8.81 12.61 27.17
C SER A 220 -7.93 12.34 25.95
N THR A 221 -7.66 11.06 25.71
CA THR A 221 -7.13 10.51 24.45
C THR A 221 -8.26 10.07 23.52
N TRP A 222 -7.91 9.62 22.31
CA TRP A 222 -8.89 9.11 21.34
C TRP A 222 -9.74 7.93 21.87
N ALA A 223 -9.12 6.94 22.52
CA ALA A 223 -9.86 5.83 23.14
C ALA A 223 -10.60 6.22 24.42
N GLU A 224 -10.30 7.39 24.97
CA GLU A 224 -10.99 7.96 26.13
C GLU A 224 -12.13 8.91 25.73
N GLY A 225 -12.17 9.31 24.45
CA GLY A 225 -13.32 9.98 23.82
C GLY A 225 -12.99 11.27 23.06
N ASP A 226 -11.73 11.71 22.99
CA ASP A 226 -11.26 12.90 22.25
C ASP A 226 -11.28 12.67 20.72
N TRP A 227 -12.47 12.50 20.15
CA TRP A 227 -12.69 12.29 18.72
C TRP A 227 -12.57 13.61 17.94
N SER A 228 -12.90 14.74 18.54
CA SER A 228 -12.76 16.08 18.00
C SER A 228 -11.29 16.52 17.95
N GLY A 229 -10.43 15.95 18.81
CA GLY A 229 -9.00 16.22 18.87
C GLY A 229 -8.65 17.48 19.65
N ASP A 230 -9.52 17.99 20.51
CA ASP A 230 -9.28 19.17 21.35
C ASP A 230 -8.72 18.84 22.74
N GLY A 231 -8.71 17.55 23.12
CA GLY A 231 -8.09 17.01 24.33
C GLY A 231 -9.09 16.71 25.45
N ASP A 232 -10.37 16.94 25.23
CA ASP A 232 -11.45 16.70 26.19
C ASP A 232 -12.46 15.71 25.59
N PHE A 233 -13.17 14.95 26.43
CA PHE A 233 -14.32 14.15 25.99
C PHE A 233 -15.62 14.86 26.38
N ASP A 234 -16.27 15.50 25.41
CA ASP A 234 -17.48 16.27 25.61
C ASP A 234 -18.48 16.15 24.45
N SER A 235 -19.53 16.97 24.48
CA SER A 235 -20.57 16.95 23.43
C SER A 235 -20.05 17.24 22.01
N SER A 236 -18.90 17.88 21.84
CA SER A 236 -18.28 18.19 20.55
C SER A 236 -17.70 16.94 19.87
N ASP A 237 -17.23 15.96 20.63
CA ASP A 237 -16.78 14.66 20.10
C ASP A 237 -17.91 13.87 19.48
N PHE A 238 -19.09 13.89 20.12
CA PHE A 238 -20.29 13.32 19.54
C PHE A 238 -20.67 14.02 18.23
N VAL A 239 -20.50 15.34 18.14
CA VAL A 239 -20.74 16.06 16.89
C VAL A 239 -19.74 15.59 15.82
N ALA A 240 -18.46 15.43 16.15
CA ALA A 240 -17.44 14.92 15.22
C ALA A 240 -17.79 13.50 14.73
N ALA A 241 -18.05 12.58 15.66
CA ALA A 241 -18.37 11.17 15.38
C ALA A 241 -19.65 10.99 14.56
N PHE A 242 -20.75 11.64 14.95
CA PHE A 242 -22.01 11.50 14.23
C PHE A 242 -22.04 12.27 12.90
N SER A 243 -21.23 13.34 12.75
CA SER A 243 -21.09 14.01 11.46
C SER A 243 -20.31 13.18 10.44
N ASP A 244 -19.48 12.22 10.90
CA ASP A 244 -18.80 11.27 10.01
C ASP A 244 -19.77 10.22 9.43
N GLY A 245 -20.87 9.93 10.14
CA GLY A 245 -21.96 9.06 9.65
C GLY A 245 -21.64 7.56 9.67
N GLY A 246 -20.63 7.15 10.45
CA GLY A 246 -20.14 5.76 10.52
C GLY A 246 -20.86 4.84 11.50
N PHE A 247 -21.73 5.37 12.36
CA PHE A 247 -22.31 4.60 13.45
C PHE A 247 -23.14 3.42 12.93
N GLU A 248 -22.77 2.20 13.36
CA GLU A 248 -23.41 0.93 12.95
C GLU A 248 -23.36 0.67 11.43
N ALA A 249 -22.44 1.35 10.71
CA ALA A 249 -22.26 1.18 9.26
C ALA A 249 -21.37 -0.02 8.90
N GLY A 250 -20.66 -0.58 9.89
CA GLY A 250 -19.61 -1.58 9.68
C GLY A 250 -18.32 -0.98 9.09
N PRO A 251 -17.32 -1.82 8.77
CA PRO A 251 -15.99 -1.34 8.36
C PRO A 251 -16.04 -0.43 7.14
N ARG A 252 -15.22 0.63 7.14
CA ARG A 252 -15.15 1.56 6.00
C ARG A 252 -14.58 0.84 4.78
N ALA A 253 -15.36 0.78 3.70
CA ALA A 253 -14.92 0.14 2.46
C ALA A 253 -13.72 0.89 1.86
N ALA A 254 -12.70 0.16 1.43
CA ALA A 254 -11.64 0.75 0.62
C ALA A 254 -12.24 1.26 -0.70
N VAL A 255 -12.26 2.58 -0.90
CA VAL A 255 -12.66 3.18 -2.17
C VAL A 255 -11.72 2.67 -3.27
N SER A 256 -12.20 1.75 -4.11
CA SER A 256 -11.52 1.44 -5.37
C SER A 256 -11.55 2.70 -6.21
N ALA A 257 -10.39 3.20 -6.65
CA ALA A 257 -10.31 4.32 -7.57
C ALA A 257 -11.27 4.09 -8.75
N VAL A 258 -12.32 4.92 -8.83
CA VAL A 258 -13.28 4.88 -9.94
C VAL A 258 -12.54 5.41 -11.17
N PRO A 259 -12.44 4.65 -12.28
CA PRO A 259 -11.85 5.16 -13.50
C PRO A 259 -12.59 6.44 -13.91
N GLU A 260 -11.85 7.53 -14.14
CA GLU A 260 -12.45 8.80 -14.52
C GLU A 260 -13.42 8.59 -15.70
N PRO A 261 -14.63 9.18 -15.64
CA PRO A 261 -15.66 8.90 -16.62
C PRO A 261 -15.15 9.27 -18.01
N SER A 262 -15.44 8.41 -18.99
CA SER A 262 -15.04 8.50 -20.41
C SER A 262 -15.45 9.81 -21.13
N SER A 263 -15.95 10.81 -20.40
CA SER A 263 -16.23 12.19 -20.78
C SER A 263 -15.04 12.86 -21.47
N LEU A 264 -13.80 12.70 -20.96
CA LEU A 264 -12.62 13.29 -21.59
C LEU A 264 -12.30 12.62 -22.95
N ALA A 265 -12.43 11.30 -23.02
CA ALA A 265 -12.28 10.55 -24.27
C ALA A 265 -13.37 10.91 -25.31
N MET A 266 -14.62 11.06 -24.86
CA MET A 266 -15.75 11.51 -25.69
C MET A 266 -15.57 12.95 -26.18
N LEU A 267 -15.06 13.85 -25.32
CA LEU A 267 -14.78 15.24 -25.67
C LEU A 267 -13.64 15.33 -26.70
N ALA A 268 -12.55 14.57 -26.51
CA ALA A 268 -11.44 14.51 -27.45
C ALA A 268 -11.88 13.95 -28.82
N THR A 269 -12.70 12.89 -28.81
CA THR A 269 -13.24 12.30 -30.04
C THR A 269 -14.21 13.25 -30.74
N GLY A 270 -15.05 13.97 -29.98
CA GLY A 270 -15.93 15.02 -30.49
C GLY A 270 -15.18 16.18 -31.14
N MET A 271 -14.10 16.65 -30.52
CA MET A 271 -13.26 17.71 -31.09
C MET A 271 -12.57 17.27 -32.39
N LEU A 272 -12.07 16.03 -32.45
CA LEU A 272 -11.46 15.46 -33.66
C LEU A 272 -12.46 15.38 -34.84
N LEU A 273 -13.71 14.99 -34.57
CA LEU A 273 -14.76 14.95 -35.58
C LEU A 273 -15.14 16.35 -36.08
N LEU A 274 -15.18 17.35 -35.19
CA LEU A 274 -15.45 18.75 -35.55
C LEU A 274 -14.33 19.36 -36.41
N VAL A 275 -13.06 19.08 -36.09
CA VAL A 275 -11.92 19.52 -36.90
C VAL A 275 -11.94 18.86 -38.28
N ARG A 276 -12.27 17.57 -38.36
CA ARG A 276 -12.35 16.84 -39.63
C ARG A 276 -13.50 17.33 -40.53
N ARG A 277 -14.61 17.77 -39.93
CA ARG A 277 -15.74 18.36 -40.63
C ARG A 277 -15.49 19.79 -41.11
N ARG A 278 -14.59 20.54 -40.46
CA ARG A 278 -14.15 21.88 -40.91
C ARG A 278 -13.14 21.86 -42.06
N ARG A 279 -12.48 20.72 -42.31
CA ARG A 279 -11.44 20.56 -43.35
C ARG A 279 -11.97 19.92 -44.66
N ARG A 280 -13.27 19.63 -44.75
CA ARG A 280 -13.96 19.22 -45.98
C ARG A 280 -14.88 20.34 -46.43
#